data_AF-A0A1F2R6X4-F1
#
_entry.id   AF-A0A1F2R6X4-F1
#
_cell.length_a   1.000
_cell.length_b   1.000
_cell.length_c   1.000
_cell.angle_alpha   90.00
_cell.angle_beta   90.00
_cell.angle_gamma   90.00
#
_symmetry.space_group_name_H-M   'P 1'
#
loop_
_entity.id
_entity.type
_entity.pdbx_description
1 polymer ?
#
loop_
_entity_poly.entity_id
_entity_poly.type
_entity_poly.pdbx_seq_one_letter_code
_entity_poly.pdbx_strand_id
1 'polypeptide(L)'
;MSIGFQAPTEERLSEVGARDGFPVVAAALRHLAQASEGANVERVAARLGSISPPGVDQLAASFVHLFGHTARGLVCACETEYGPDNAFHQPQQLADISGYYLAFGLHPTPGSEARVDHIACELEFMDFLNRKQAWLLENDGRAPSGETLEVTERAERTFLRNHLARFGRAFATRVVAEDPSGYFGALGHTLLALLSADCARVGVEAGPLGLAVRPETADDTPMACGSDGELIQIQRKP
;
A
#
# COMPACT_ATOMS: atom_id res chain seq x y z
N MET A 1 -9.69 -1.98 2.60
CA MET A 1 -8.94 -1.99 1.32
C MET A 1 -7.88 -3.08 1.25
N SER A 2 -7.03 -3.26 2.28
CA SER A 2 -5.96 -4.28 2.29
C SER A 2 -6.41 -5.66 1.79
N ILE A 3 -7.45 -6.25 2.39
CA ILE A 3 -8.00 -7.56 2.03
C ILE A 3 -8.36 -7.67 0.54
N GLY A 4 -8.82 -6.58 -0.08
CA GLY A 4 -9.20 -6.57 -1.50
C GLY A 4 -8.03 -6.80 -2.46
N PHE A 5 -6.79 -6.56 -2.02
CA PHE A 5 -5.56 -6.81 -2.77
C PHE A 5 -4.79 -8.03 -2.26
N GLN A 6 -5.40 -8.89 -1.45
CA GLN A 6 -4.86 -10.20 -1.08
C GLN A 6 -5.46 -11.30 -1.96
N ALA A 7 -4.82 -12.47 -1.97
CA ALA A 7 -5.37 -13.63 -2.68
C ALA A 7 -6.80 -13.91 -2.20
N PRO A 8 -7.79 -13.99 -3.10
CA PRO A 8 -9.19 -14.06 -2.73
C PRO A 8 -9.53 -15.42 -2.10
N THR A 9 -10.29 -15.39 -1.01
CA THR A 9 -10.93 -16.55 -0.38
C THR A 9 -12.37 -16.19 -0.08
N GLU A 10 -13.27 -17.17 0.09
CA GLU A 10 -14.67 -16.88 0.45
C GLU A 10 -14.77 -16.10 1.78
N GLU A 11 -13.91 -16.44 2.74
CA GLU A 11 -13.80 -15.73 4.02
C GLU A 11 -13.44 -14.25 3.82
N ARG A 12 -12.40 -13.95 3.06
CA ARG A 12 -11.95 -12.58 2.78
C ARG A 12 -12.99 -11.78 2.01
N LEU A 13 -13.67 -12.40 1.03
CA LEU A 13 -14.73 -11.76 0.26
C LEU A 13 -15.95 -11.43 1.13
N SER A 14 -16.28 -12.32 2.07
CA SER A 14 -17.32 -12.10 3.07
C SER A 14 -16.95 -10.97 4.03
N GLU A 15 -15.71 -10.96 4.53
CA GLU A 15 -15.22 -9.95 5.48
C GLU A 15 -15.34 -8.52 4.96
N VAL A 16 -15.03 -8.30 3.68
CA VAL A 16 -15.16 -6.97 3.06
C VAL A 16 -16.55 -6.70 2.47
N GLY A 17 -17.49 -7.64 2.59
CA GLY A 17 -18.83 -7.54 2.00
C GLY A 17 -18.78 -7.36 0.48
N ALA A 18 -17.88 -8.05 -0.21
CA ALA A 18 -17.65 -7.87 -1.64
C ALA A 18 -18.91 -8.12 -2.47
N ARG A 19 -19.71 -9.13 -2.08
CA ARG A 19 -20.99 -9.49 -2.74
C ARG A 19 -22.11 -8.48 -2.48
N ASP A 20 -21.96 -7.66 -1.45
CA ASP A 20 -22.89 -6.60 -1.06
C ASP A 20 -22.41 -5.21 -1.50
N GLY A 21 -21.46 -5.15 -2.44
CA GLY A 21 -20.94 -3.89 -2.98
C GLY A 21 -20.02 -3.13 -2.03
N PHE A 22 -19.29 -3.83 -1.16
CA PHE A 22 -18.34 -3.26 -0.20
C PHE A 22 -18.96 -2.16 0.69
N PRO A 23 -20.00 -2.48 1.48
CA PRO A 23 -20.84 -1.47 2.13
C PRO A 23 -20.06 -0.48 2.99
N VAL A 24 -19.03 -0.96 3.71
CA VAL A 24 -18.17 -0.13 4.57
C VAL A 24 -17.32 0.83 3.74
N VAL A 25 -16.64 0.33 2.70
CA VAL A 25 -15.77 1.16 1.84
C VAL A 25 -16.61 2.16 1.04
N ALA A 26 -17.75 1.71 0.50
CA ALA A 26 -18.67 2.58 -0.23
C ALA A 26 -19.24 3.68 0.66
N ALA A 27 -19.57 3.38 1.94
CA ALA A 27 -19.99 4.40 2.89
C ALA A 27 -18.87 5.40 3.21
N ALA A 28 -17.65 4.93 3.45
CA ALA A 28 -16.49 5.79 3.67
C ALA A 28 -16.24 6.74 2.49
N LEU A 29 -16.31 6.23 1.25
CA LEU A 29 -16.19 7.05 0.04
C LEU A 29 -17.28 8.13 -0.04
N ARG A 30 -18.54 7.80 0.27
CA ARG A 30 -19.64 8.78 0.28
C ARG A 30 -19.43 9.87 1.32
N HIS A 31 -18.94 9.52 2.52
CA HIS A 31 -18.56 10.51 3.53
C HIS A 31 -17.44 11.43 3.04
N LEU A 32 -16.41 10.87 2.38
CA LEU A 32 -15.34 11.66 1.77
C LEU A 32 -15.85 12.57 0.64
N ALA A 33 -16.77 12.08 -0.20
CA ALA A 33 -17.36 12.86 -1.28
C ALA A 33 -18.12 14.09 -0.77
N GLN A 34 -18.87 13.94 0.33
CA GLN A 34 -19.59 15.03 1.00
C GLN A 34 -18.63 16.07 1.60
N ALA A 35 -17.54 15.62 2.22
CA ALA A 35 -16.57 16.50 2.86
C ALA A 35 -15.70 17.29 1.86
N SER A 36 -15.55 16.80 0.62
CA SER A 36 -14.66 17.35 -0.40
C SER A 36 -15.37 17.96 -1.62
N GLU A 37 -16.71 17.93 -1.65
CA GLU A 37 -17.54 18.24 -2.85
C GLU A 37 -17.09 17.47 -4.11
N GLY A 38 -16.47 16.30 -3.92
CA GLY A 38 -15.75 15.58 -4.96
C GLY A 38 -16.67 14.70 -5.80
N ALA A 39 -17.23 15.22 -6.90
CA ALA A 39 -18.04 14.44 -7.86
C ALA A 39 -17.32 13.18 -8.40
N ASN A 40 -15.98 13.15 -8.35
CA ASN A 40 -15.22 11.95 -8.72
C ASN A 40 -15.34 10.82 -7.70
N VAL A 41 -15.34 11.14 -6.40
CA VAL A 41 -15.40 10.14 -5.31
C VAL A 41 -16.77 9.46 -5.28
N GLU A 42 -17.84 10.22 -5.51
CA GLU A 42 -19.20 9.65 -5.59
C GLU A 42 -19.34 8.64 -6.75
N ARG A 43 -18.77 8.96 -7.92
CA ARG A 43 -18.74 8.03 -9.06
C ARG A 43 -17.98 6.74 -8.75
N VAL A 44 -16.89 6.85 -7.98
CA VAL A 44 -16.11 5.68 -7.55
C VAL A 44 -16.91 4.84 -6.55
N ALA A 45 -17.60 5.45 -5.58
CA ALA A 45 -18.48 4.75 -4.64
C ALA A 45 -19.62 4.01 -5.36
N ALA A 46 -20.26 4.66 -6.33
CA ALA A 46 -21.31 4.05 -7.14
C ALA A 46 -20.79 2.87 -7.98
N ARG A 47 -19.60 3.03 -8.61
CA ARG A 47 -18.96 1.94 -9.36
C ARG A 47 -18.67 0.74 -8.44
N LEU A 48 -18.04 0.97 -7.29
CA LEU A 48 -17.71 -0.08 -6.34
C LEU A 48 -18.95 -0.84 -5.87
N GLY A 49 -20.04 -0.12 -5.55
CA GLY A 49 -21.31 -0.71 -5.12
C GLY A 49 -22.06 -1.47 -6.22
N SER A 50 -21.76 -1.19 -7.50
CA SER A 50 -22.41 -1.84 -8.64
C SER A 50 -21.75 -3.15 -9.09
N ILE A 51 -20.58 -3.48 -8.52
CA ILE A 51 -19.82 -4.65 -8.93
C ILE A 51 -20.41 -5.91 -8.34
N SER A 52 -20.64 -6.87 -9.22
CA SER A 52 -20.89 -8.25 -8.84
C SER A 52 -19.57 -9.01 -8.98
N PRO A 53 -18.85 -9.31 -7.87
CA PRO A 53 -17.63 -10.09 -7.97
C PRO A 53 -17.95 -11.46 -8.59
N PRO A 54 -17.06 -11.99 -9.45
CA PRO A 54 -17.18 -13.36 -9.92
C PRO A 54 -17.02 -14.36 -8.77
N GLY A 55 -17.27 -15.65 -9.04
CA GLY A 55 -17.00 -16.71 -8.07
C GLY A 55 -15.52 -16.74 -7.65
N VAL A 56 -15.24 -17.20 -6.42
CA VAL A 56 -13.91 -17.14 -5.80
C VAL A 56 -12.81 -17.74 -6.68
N ASP A 57 -13.07 -18.86 -7.36
CA ASP A 57 -12.09 -19.53 -8.23
C ASP A 57 -11.72 -18.67 -9.45
N GLN A 58 -12.71 -18.03 -10.07
CA GLN A 58 -12.48 -17.12 -11.20
C GLN A 58 -11.74 -15.86 -10.74
N LEU A 59 -12.06 -15.36 -9.55
CA LEU A 59 -11.36 -14.22 -8.97
C LEU A 59 -9.91 -14.58 -8.61
N ALA A 60 -9.66 -15.79 -8.09
CA ALA A 60 -8.32 -16.30 -7.80
C ALA A 60 -7.48 -16.43 -9.08
N ALA A 61 -8.06 -16.95 -10.17
CA ALA A 61 -7.41 -16.98 -11.47
C ALA A 61 -7.07 -15.57 -11.98
N SER A 62 -7.99 -14.62 -11.82
CA SER A 62 -7.77 -13.21 -12.18
C SER A 62 -6.69 -12.55 -11.32
N PHE A 63 -6.66 -12.85 -10.03
CA PHE A 63 -5.64 -12.39 -9.09
C PHE A 63 -4.25 -12.86 -9.51
N VAL A 64 -4.11 -14.16 -9.77
CA VAL A 64 -2.86 -14.77 -10.21
C VAL A 64 -2.41 -14.20 -11.56
N HIS A 65 -3.34 -13.99 -12.50
CA HIS A 65 -3.02 -13.40 -13.80
C HIS A 65 -2.49 -11.96 -13.64
N LEU A 66 -3.13 -11.16 -12.79
CA LEU A 66 -2.80 -9.75 -12.61
C LEU A 66 -1.53 -9.53 -11.78
N PHE A 67 -1.42 -10.20 -10.64
CA PHE A 67 -0.36 -9.95 -9.65
C PHE A 67 0.75 -11.01 -9.66
N GLY A 68 0.53 -12.16 -10.32
CA GLY A 68 1.47 -13.28 -10.37
C GLY A 68 1.32 -14.26 -9.20
N HIS A 69 2.04 -15.38 -9.28
CA HIS A 69 2.22 -16.31 -8.15
C HIS A 69 3.38 -15.88 -7.23
N THR A 70 4.33 -15.12 -7.78
CA THR A 70 5.46 -14.49 -7.10
C THR A 70 5.33 -12.98 -7.25
N ALA A 71 6.27 -12.18 -6.71
CA ALA A 71 6.19 -10.72 -6.67
C ALA A 71 6.06 -9.99 -8.04
N ARG A 72 5.93 -10.67 -9.18
CA ARG A 72 5.81 -10.07 -10.51
C ARG A 72 4.75 -10.78 -11.38
N GLY A 73 3.62 -10.11 -11.57
CA GLY A 73 2.62 -10.36 -12.64
C GLY A 73 2.52 -9.15 -13.59
N LEU A 74 1.40 -9.01 -14.31
CA LEU A 74 1.14 -7.83 -15.16
C LEU A 74 1.27 -6.51 -14.39
N VAL A 75 0.88 -6.53 -13.11
CA VAL A 75 1.03 -5.43 -12.17
C VAL A 75 1.71 -5.95 -10.91
N CYS A 76 2.93 -5.48 -10.63
CA CYS A 76 3.59 -5.78 -9.37
C CYS A 76 2.89 -5.04 -8.22
N ALA A 77 2.63 -5.73 -7.12
CA ALA A 77 2.00 -5.17 -5.93
C ALA A 77 2.99 -4.69 -4.85
N CYS A 78 4.30 -4.74 -5.08
CA CYS A 78 5.34 -4.37 -4.11
C CYS A 78 5.97 -3.00 -4.44
N GLU A 79 6.09 -2.09 -3.45
CA GLU A 79 6.62 -0.73 -3.63
C GLU A 79 7.99 -0.74 -4.31
N THR A 80 8.91 -1.59 -3.84
CA THR A 80 10.33 -1.50 -4.24
C THR A 80 10.59 -1.96 -5.68
N GLU A 81 9.56 -2.43 -6.39
CA GLU A 81 9.60 -2.66 -7.84
C GLU A 81 9.26 -1.39 -8.66
N TYR A 82 8.79 -0.33 -8.00
CA TYR A 82 8.50 0.97 -8.59
C TYR A 82 9.61 1.98 -8.29
N GLY A 83 10.09 2.64 -9.33
CA GLY A 83 11.11 3.69 -9.23
C GLY A 83 12.44 3.29 -9.90
N PRO A 84 13.51 4.06 -9.62
CA PRO A 84 14.80 3.87 -10.27
C PRO A 84 15.40 2.50 -9.95
N ASP A 85 16.17 1.99 -10.91
CA ASP A 85 16.87 0.72 -10.80
C ASP A 85 18.25 0.94 -10.17
N ASN A 86 18.35 0.72 -8.86
CA ASN A 86 19.60 0.86 -8.11
C ASN A 86 19.70 -0.20 -6.99
N ALA A 87 20.81 -0.93 -6.96
CA ALA A 87 20.99 -2.11 -6.11
C ALA A 87 20.81 -1.86 -4.59
N PHE A 88 21.14 -0.67 -4.10
CA PHE A 88 21.07 -0.35 -2.65
C PHE A 88 19.72 0.20 -2.19
N HIS A 89 18.81 0.50 -3.10
CA HIS A 89 17.56 1.18 -2.75
C HIS A 89 16.51 0.23 -2.19
N GLN A 90 16.38 -1.00 -2.71
CA GLN A 90 15.38 -1.94 -2.17
C GLN A 90 15.65 -2.31 -0.71
N PRO A 91 16.88 -2.71 -0.28
CA PRO A 91 17.12 -3.04 1.12
C PRO A 91 16.87 -1.83 2.04
N GLN A 92 17.23 -0.62 1.59
CA GLN A 92 16.99 0.60 2.35
C GLN A 92 15.49 0.90 2.51
N GLN A 93 14.73 0.80 1.42
CA GLN A 93 13.27 1.01 1.45
C GLN A 93 12.56 -0.04 2.31
N LEU A 94 12.92 -1.32 2.18
CA LEU A 94 12.36 -2.38 3.02
C LEU A 94 12.66 -2.15 4.50
N ALA A 95 13.88 -1.69 4.83
CA ALA A 95 14.25 -1.35 6.20
C ALA A 95 13.46 -0.14 6.73
N ASP A 96 13.23 0.87 5.90
CA ASP A 96 12.42 2.05 6.26
C ASP A 96 10.97 1.64 6.57
N ILE A 97 10.32 0.92 5.65
CA ILE A 97 8.95 0.38 5.82
C ILE A 97 8.86 -0.51 7.08
N SER A 98 9.81 -1.43 7.25
CA SER A 98 9.85 -2.28 8.45
C SER A 98 10.04 -1.46 9.73
N GLY A 99 10.81 -0.38 9.66
CA GLY A 99 11.00 0.58 10.74
C GLY A 99 9.69 1.21 11.20
N TYR A 100 8.79 1.58 10.28
CA TYR A 100 7.45 2.03 10.64
C TYR A 100 6.69 0.95 11.40
N TYR A 101 6.62 -0.27 10.88
CA TYR A 101 5.86 -1.34 11.54
C TYR A 101 6.38 -1.60 12.95
N LEU A 102 7.70 -1.73 13.11
CA LEU A 102 8.35 -1.97 14.39
C LEU A 102 8.16 -0.80 15.38
N ALA A 103 8.18 0.44 14.91
CA ALA A 103 7.96 1.62 15.75
C ALA A 103 6.57 1.63 16.41
N PHE A 104 5.59 0.95 15.81
CA PHE A 104 4.23 0.77 16.34
C PHE A 104 4.00 -0.62 16.96
N GLY A 105 5.07 -1.40 17.18
CA GLY A 105 5.00 -2.73 17.78
C GLY A 105 4.39 -3.80 16.87
N LEU A 106 4.35 -3.56 15.56
CA LEU A 106 3.82 -4.48 14.58
C LEU A 106 4.92 -5.38 14.02
N HIS A 107 4.58 -6.65 13.83
CA HIS A 107 5.46 -7.64 13.25
C HIS A 107 4.74 -8.37 12.12
N PRO A 108 5.45 -8.71 11.02
CA PRO A 108 4.89 -9.60 10.02
C PRO A 108 4.46 -10.92 10.66
N THR A 109 3.29 -11.43 10.27
CA THR A 109 2.81 -12.72 10.73
C THR A 109 3.84 -13.80 10.42
N PRO A 110 4.25 -14.63 11.40
CA PRO A 110 5.17 -15.74 11.16
C PRO A 110 4.65 -16.66 10.05
N GLY A 111 5.49 -16.94 9.05
CA GLY A 111 5.12 -17.76 7.90
C GLY A 111 4.31 -17.04 6.82
N SER A 112 4.07 -15.73 6.96
CA SER A 112 3.55 -14.92 5.85
C SER A 112 4.59 -14.84 4.72
N GLU A 113 4.17 -15.17 3.51
CA GLU A 113 4.97 -14.99 2.29
C GLU A 113 4.87 -13.57 1.74
N ALA A 114 3.94 -12.75 2.27
CA ALA A 114 3.77 -11.38 1.83
C ALA A 114 4.96 -10.51 2.27
N ARG A 115 5.59 -9.85 1.29
CA ARG A 115 6.65 -8.88 1.54
C ARG A 115 6.09 -7.65 2.27
N VAL A 116 6.90 -7.05 3.13
CA VAL A 116 6.52 -5.88 3.95
C VAL A 116 6.12 -4.66 3.12
N ASP A 117 6.61 -4.56 1.89
CA ASP A 117 6.33 -3.49 0.91
C ASP A 117 5.17 -3.83 -0.04
N HIS A 118 4.44 -4.92 0.22
CA HIS A 118 3.26 -5.27 -0.55
C HIS A 118 2.12 -4.27 -0.26
N ILE A 119 1.38 -3.83 -1.29
CA ILE A 119 0.30 -2.84 -1.17
C ILE A 119 -0.73 -3.20 -0.10
N ALA A 120 -1.05 -4.49 0.04
CA ALA A 120 -1.96 -4.95 1.09
C ALA A 120 -1.39 -4.71 2.50
N CYS A 121 -0.09 -4.93 2.72
CA CYS A 121 0.57 -4.70 4.00
C CYS A 121 0.63 -3.20 4.32
N GLU A 122 0.99 -2.37 3.35
CA GLU A 122 1.01 -0.92 3.56
C GLU A 122 -0.38 -0.32 3.81
N LEU A 123 -1.41 -0.82 3.11
CA LEU A 123 -2.80 -0.45 3.36
C LEU A 123 -3.31 -0.90 4.73
N GLU A 124 -2.85 -2.05 5.21
CA GLU A 124 -3.17 -2.55 6.55
C GLU A 124 -2.52 -1.66 7.62
N PHE A 125 -1.26 -1.25 7.42
CA PHE A 125 -0.61 -0.30 8.31
C PHE A 125 -1.34 1.05 8.36
N MET A 126 -1.81 1.55 7.22
CA MET A 126 -2.64 2.76 7.20
C MET A 126 -3.98 2.60 7.92
N ASP A 127 -4.66 1.45 7.76
CA ASP A 127 -5.89 1.17 8.53
C ASP A 127 -5.60 1.14 10.04
N PHE A 128 -4.48 0.54 10.44
CA PHE A 128 -4.00 0.55 11.82
C PHE A 128 -3.76 1.98 12.34
N LEU A 129 -3.03 2.83 11.60
CA LEU A 129 -2.78 4.21 11.99
C LEU A 129 -4.09 4.99 12.14
N ASN A 130 -5.03 4.84 11.19
CA ASN A 130 -6.33 5.51 11.24
C ASN A 130 -7.15 5.10 12.46
N ARG A 131 -7.22 3.81 12.78
CA ARG A 131 -7.90 3.32 13.99
C ARG A 131 -7.22 3.80 15.26
N LYS A 132 -5.89 3.82 15.27
CA LYS A 132 -5.10 4.30 16.40
C LYS A 132 -5.33 5.78 16.66
N GLN A 133 -5.36 6.61 15.61
CA GLN A 133 -5.71 8.02 15.72
C GLN A 133 -7.14 8.22 16.25
N ALA A 134 -8.12 7.47 15.74
CA ALA A 134 -9.49 7.53 16.25
C ALA A 134 -9.57 7.20 17.74
N TRP A 135 -8.90 6.12 18.17
CA TRP A 135 -8.80 5.76 19.58
C TRP A 135 -8.11 6.84 20.42
N LEU A 136 -7.00 7.41 19.93
CA LEU A 136 -6.27 8.48 20.62
C LEU A 136 -7.12 9.74 20.77
N LEU A 137 -7.91 10.12 19.76
CA LEU A 137 -8.84 11.24 19.82
C LEU A 137 -9.91 11.06 20.91
N GLU A 138 -10.33 9.82 21.17
CA GLU A 138 -11.27 9.48 22.24
C GLU A 138 -10.61 9.40 23.64
N ASN A 139 -9.27 9.35 23.71
CA ASN A 139 -8.50 9.08 24.93
C ASN A 139 -7.40 10.15 25.15
N ASP A 140 -7.78 11.43 25.12
CA ASP A 140 -6.92 12.59 25.43
C ASP A 140 -5.61 12.67 24.63
N GLY A 141 -5.58 12.06 23.44
CA GLY A 141 -4.45 12.10 22.52
C GLY A 141 -3.23 11.27 22.95
N ARG A 142 -3.36 10.37 23.94
CA ARG A 142 -2.22 9.60 24.46
C ARG A 142 -2.57 8.15 24.80
N ALA A 143 -1.79 7.22 24.26
CA ALA A 143 -1.91 5.81 24.57
C ALA A 143 -1.12 5.41 25.85
N PRO A 144 -1.52 4.34 26.55
CA PRO A 144 -0.77 3.77 27.67
C PRO A 144 0.66 3.36 27.31
N SER A 145 0.90 2.99 26.05
CA SER A 145 2.22 2.71 25.47
C SER A 145 3.15 3.93 25.39
N GLY A 146 2.62 5.14 25.60
CA GLY A 146 3.34 6.40 25.49
C GLY A 146 3.26 7.08 24.12
N GLU A 147 2.69 6.41 23.12
CA GLU A 147 2.46 6.98 21.79
C GLU A 147 1.40 8.09 21.86
N THR A 148 1.60 9.16 21.09
CA THR A 148 0.71 10.33 21.06
C THR A 148 0.02 10.46 19.71
N LEU A 149 -1.07 11.23 19.68
CA LEU A 149 -1.76 11.59 18.43
C LEU A 149 -0.78 12.25 17.45
N GLU A 150 0.01 13.23 17.89
CA GLU A 150 0.99 13.94 17.06
C GLU A 150 2.01 12.98 16.41
N VAL A 151 2.53 12.00 17.16
CA VAL A 151 3.47 11.00 16.61
C VAL A 151 2.79 10.13 15.55
N THR A 152 1.54 9.75 15.79
CA THR A 152 0.75 8.91 14.88
C THR A 152 0.39 9.66 13.59
N GLU A 153 -0.06 10.91 13.70
CA GLU A 153 -0.33 11.79 12.55
C GLU A 153 0.94 12.07 11.73
N ARG A 154 2.07 12.26 12.41
CA ARG A 154 3.36 12.41 11.74
C ARG A 154 3.74 11.15 10.98
N ALA A 155 3.59 9.97 11.59
CA ALA A 155 3.87 8.70 10.92
C ALA A 155 2.97 8.49 9.70
N GLU A 156 1.67 8.78 9.81
CA GLU A 156 0.75 8.77 8.66
C GLU A 156 1.26 9.66 7.53
N ARG A 157 1.57 10.93 7.85
CA ARG A 157 2.01 11.90 6.84
C ARG A 157 3.27 11.45 6.13
N THR A 158 4.27 10.98 6.89
CA THR A 158 5.55 10.58 6.30
C THR A 158 5.45 9.25 5.58
N PHE A 159 4.65 8.31 6.07
CA PHE A 159 4.41 7.03 5.40
C PHE A 159 3.70 7.22 4.06
N LEU A 160 2.62 8.01 4.02
CA LEU A 160 1.94 8.35 2.77
C LEU A 160 2.90 9.00 1.76
N ARG A 161 3.65 10.02 2.19
CA ARG A 161 4.56 10.77 1.31
C ARG A 161 5.68 9.91 0.75
N ASN A 162 6.30 9.09 1.60
CA ASN A 162 7.52 8.38 1.23
C ASN A 162 7.26 7.01 0.61
N HIS A 163 6.13 6.38 0.97
CA HIS A 163 5.76 5.00 0.61
C HIS A 163 4.41 4.95 -0.10
N LEU A 164 3.33 4.64 0.63
CA LEU A 164 2.05 4.26 0.04
C LEU A 164 1.51 5.20 -1.04
N ALA A 165 1.50 6.53 -0.84
CA ALA A 165 0.96 7.44 -1.85
C ALA A 165 1.96 7.75 -2.97
N ARG A 166 3.24 7.41 -2.79
CA ARG A 166 4.27 7.51 -3.83
C ARG A 166 4.04 6.43 -4.89
N PHE A 167 3.99 5.15 -4.53
CA PHE A 167 3.81 4.06 -5.49
C PHE A 167 2.36 3.63 -5.69
N GLY A 168 1.52 3.71 -4.67
CA GLY A 168 0.15 3.18 -4.68
C GLY A 168 -0.72 3.79 -5.77
N ARG A 169 -0.46 5.05 -6.16
CA ARG A 169 -1.12 5.71 -7.29
C ARG A 169 -0.73 5.11 -8.64
N ALA A 170 0.55 4.83 -8.85
CA ALA A 170 1.02 4.18 -10.07
C ALA A 170 0.55 2.73 -10.15
N PHE A 171 0.61 2.00 -9.04
CA PHE A 171 0.04 0.66 -8.89
C PHE A 171 -1.44 0.64 -9.28
N ALA A 172 -2.26 1.49 -8.65
CA ALA A 172 -3.70 1.53 -8.90
C ALA A 172 -4.03 1.90 -10.35
N THR A 173 -3.26 2.82 -10.95
CA THR A 173 -3.42 3.21 -12.36
C THR A 173 -3.18 2.02 -13.29
N ARG A 174 -2.16 1.19 -13.02
CA ARG A 174 -1.88 -0.03 -13.78
C ARG A 174 -2.97 -1.08 -13.57
N VAL A 175 -3.43 -1.29 -12.35
CA VAL A 175 -4.56 -2.20 -12.07
C VAL A 175 -5.82 -1.80 -12.84
N VAL A 176 -6.14 -0.50 -12.87
CA VAL A 176 -7.28 0.03 -13.66
C VAL A 176 -7.09 -0.21 -15.16
N ALA A 177 -5.87 -0.12 -15.67
CA ALA A 177 -5.59 -0.35 -17.10
C ALA A 177 -5.76 -1.83 -17.48
N GLU A 178 -5.31 -2.74 -16.62
CA GLU A 178 -5.37 -4.19 -16.87
C GLU A 178 -6.74 -4.81 -16.55
N ASP A 179 -7.53 -4.23 -15.66
CA ASP A 179 -8.86 -4.73 -15.27
C ASP A 179 -9.96 -3.62 -15.27
N PRO A 180 -10.17 -2.87 -16.36
CA PRO A 180 -10.94 -1.61 -16.37
C PRO A 180 -12.41 -1.74 -15.94
N SER A 181 -12.99 -2.93 -16.08
CA SER A 181 -14.38 -3.22 -15.74
C SER A 181 -14.55 -4.30 -14.68
N GLY A 182 -13.47 -4.89 -14.18
CA GLY A 182 -13.54 -5.97 -13.21
C GLY A 182 -13.35 -5.51 -11.77
N TYR A 183 -13.25 -6.53 -10.92
CA TYR A 183 -13.17 -6.39 -9.47
C TYR A 183 -11.93 -5.59 -9.04
N PHE A 184 -10.75 -5.92 -9.59
CA PHE A 184 -9.51 -5.28 -9.18
C PHE A 184 -9.40 -3.86 -9.73
N GLY A 185 -9.87 -3.59 -10.95
CA GLY A 185 -9.89 -2.22 -11.47
C GLY A 185 -10.75 -1.28 -10.64
N ALA A 186 -11.86 -1.76 -10.09
CA ALA A 186 -12.67 -0.94 -9.20
C ALA A 186 -12.03 -0.70 -7.84
N LEU A 187 -11.32 -1.69 -7.30
CA LEU A 187 -10.45 -1.48 -6.15
C LEU A 187 -9.32 -0.49 -6.48
N GLY A 188 -8.78 -0.51 -7.69
CA GLY A 188 -7.80 0.46 -8.18
C GLY A 188 -8.37 1.89 -8.23
N HIS A 189 -9.56 2.07 -8.81
CA HIS A 189 -10.27 3.36 -8.77
C HIS A 189 -10.53 3.84 -7.34
N THR A 190 -10.93 2.92 -6.46
CA THR A 190 -11.16 3.19 -5.04
C THR A 190 -9.87 3.63 -4.35
N LEU A 191 -8.77 2.93 -4.58
CA LEU A 191 -7.46 3.26 -4.03
C LEU A 191 -6.99 4.65 -4.48
N LEU A 192 -7.15 5.00 -5.76
CA LEU A 192 -6.82 6.33 -6.27
C LEU A 192 -7.61 7.44 -5.55
N ALA A 193 -8.92 7.22 -5.36
CA ALA A 193 -9.79 8.19 -4.68
C ALA A 193 -9.37 8.37 -3.21
N LEU A 194 -9.12 7.26 -2.50
CA LEU A 194 -8.69 7.28 -1.11
C LEU A 194 -7.33 7.96 -0.94
N LEU A 195 -6.31 7.56 -1.70
CA LEU A 195 -4.98 8.18 -1.61
C LEU A 195 -5.01 9.67 -1.92
N SER A 196 -5.84 10.10 -2.87
CA SER A 196 -6.00 11.52 -3.18
C SER A 196 -6.64 12.28 -2.01
N ALA A 197 -7.67 11.71 -1.39
CA ALA A 197 -8.35 12.30 -0.24
C ALA A 197 -7.43 12.35 0.99
N ASP A 198 -6.72 11.26 1.29
CA ASP A 198 -5.79 11.19 2.41
C ASP A 198 -4.64 12.18 2.25
N CYS A 199 -4.01 12.23 1.07
CA CYS A 199 -2.95 13.19 0.78
C CYS A 199 -3.43 14.63 0.95
N ALA A 200 -4.62 14.96 0.46
CA ALA A 200 -5.21 16.29 0.62
C ALA A 200 -5.46 16.61 2.10
N ARG A 201 -6.01 15.66 2.87
CA ARG A 201 -6.29 15.82 4.31
C ARG A 201 -5.02 16.09 5.12
N VAL A 202 -3.93 15.37 4.85
CA VAL A 202 -2.68 15.47 5.65
C VAL A 202 -1.66 16.48 5.10
N GLY A 203 -1.95 17.11 3.95
CA GLY A 203 -1.09 18.09 3.30
C GLY A 203 0.14 17.49 2.63
N VAL A 204 -0.02 16.32 1.99
CA VAL A 204 1.04 15.60 1.28
C VAL A 204 0.84 15.71 -0.22
N GLU A 205 1.90 15.97 -0.96
CA GLU A 205 1.88 15.85 -2.42
C GLU A 205 1.88 14.38 -2.81
N ALA A 206 0.87 13.96 -3.56
CA ALA A 206 0.71 12.57 -3.94
C ALA A 206 1.63 12.20 -5.12
N GLY A 207 2.21 10.99 -5.10
CA GLY A 207 3.18 10.55 -6.11
C GLY A 207 2.61 10.45 -7.53
N PRO A 208 3.46 10.35 -8.57
CA PRO A 208 3.00 10.38 -9.95
C PRO A 208 2.19 9.13 -10.32
N LEU A 209 1.29 9.27 -11.29
CA LEU A 209 0.47 8.15 -11.81
C LEU A 209 1.27 7.17 -12.68
N GLY A 210 2.43 7.59 -13.19
CA GLY A 210 3.25 6.84 -14.14
C GLY A 210 4.66 6.56 -13.62
N LEU A 211 4.79 5.91 -12.47
CA LEU A 211 6.10 5.43 -12.03
C LEU A 211 6.57 4.27 -12.91
N ALA A 212 7.85 4.34 -13.30
CA ALA A 212 8.53 3.26 -13.97
C ALA A 212 8.57 2.03 -13.04
N VAL A 213 8.36 0.86 -13.62
CA VAL A 213 8.58 -0.42 -12.96
C VAL A 213 9.95 -0.90 -13.39
N ARG A 214 10.74 -1.43 -12.45
CA ARG A 214 12.08 -1.93 -12.72
C ARG A 214 12.03 -2.98 -13.85
N PRO A 215 12.93 -2.91 -14.84
CA PRO A 215 12.97 -3.88 -15.93
C PRO A 215 13.26 -5.29 -15.42
N GLU A 216 12.98 -6.29 -16.26
CA GLU A 216 13.24 -7.71 -15.95
C GLU A 216 14.68 -8.14 -16.22
N THR A 217 15.44 -7.35 -16.98
CA THR A 217 16.84 -7.63 -17.26
C THR A 217 17.67 -7.44 -16.00
N ALA A 218 18.47 -8.45 -15.66
CA ALA A 218 19.47 -8.32 -14.60
C ALA A 218 20.31 -7.06 -14.86
N ASP A 219 20.51 -6.26 -13.82
CA ASP A 219 21.45 -5.17 -13.86
C ASP A 219 22.84 -5.78 -14.08
N ASP A 220 23.35 -5.69 -15.31
CA ASP A 220 24.72 -6.11 -15.67
C ASP A 220 25.79 -5.21 -15.01
N THR A 221 25.39 -4.29 -14.14
CA THR A 221 26.31 -3.50 -13.31
C THR A 221 27.24 -4.47 -12.56
N PRO A 222 28.54 -4.47 -12.87
CA PRO A 222 29.48 -5.32 -12.16
C PRO A 222 29.44 -4.93 -10.69
N MET A 223 29.16 -5.90 -9.83
CA MET A 223 29.34 -5.74 -8.39
C MET A 223 30.82 -5.44 -8.15
N ALA A 224 31.17 -4.17 -8.06
CA ALA A 224 32.49 -3.72 -7.65
C ALA A 224 32.60 -3.94 -6.13
N CYS A 225 32.82 -5.19 -5.72
CA CYS A 225 33.40 -5.44 -4.41
C CYS A 225 34.79 -4.81 -4.44
N GLY A 226 34.97 -3.69 -3.72
CA GLY A 226 36.27 -3.05 -3.57
C GLY A 226 37.33 -4.09 -3.21
N SER A 227 38.48 -4.01 -3.87
CA SER A 227 39.61 -4.92 -3.58
C SER A 227 40.13 -4.68 -2.16
N ASP A 228 40.74 -5.71 -1.55
CA ASP A 228 41.29 -5.70 -0.18
C ASP A 228 42.19 -4.50 0.19
N GLY A 229 42.66 -3.72 -0.80
CA GLY A 229 43.45 -2.50 -0.60
C GLY A 229 42.67 -1.25 -0.17
N GLU A 230 41.34 -1.23 -0.20
CA GLU A 230 40.50 -0.05 0.12
C GLU A 230 39.79 -0.13 1.49
N LEU A 231 40.15 -1.10 2.33
CA LEU A 231 39.61 -1.19 3.68
C LEU A 231 40.24 -0.11 4.58
N ILE A 232 39.44 0.87 4.99
CA ILE A 232 39.80 1.78 6.08
C ILE A 232 40.03 0.93 7.33
N GLN A 233 41.29 0.76 7.71
CA GLN A 233 41.70 0.11 8.95
C GLN A 233 41.30 1.03 10.11
N ILE A 234 40.13 0.77 10.72
CA ILE A 234 39.70 1.45 11.94
C ILE A 234 40.61 0.99 13.07
N GLN A 235 41.66 1.76 13.35
CA GLN A 235 42.50 1.51 14.52
C GLN A 235 41.85 2.11 15.76
N ARG A 236 41.58 1.26 16.75
CA ARG A 236 41.20 1.67 18.10
C ARG A 236 42.45 2.25 18.77
N LYS A 237 42.46 3.54 19.11
CA LYS A 237 43.53 4.12 19.94
C LYS A 237 43.55 3.40 21.30
N PRO A 238 44.75 3.10 21.85
CA PRO A 238 44.90 2.45 23.14
C PRO A 238 44.32 3.27 24.29
#